data_AF-A0A252CS96-F1
#
_entry.id   AF-A0A252CS96-F1
#
_cell.length_a   1.000
_cell.length_b   1.000
_cell.length_c   1.000
_cell.angle_alpha   90.00
_cell.angle_beta   90.00
_cell.angle_gamma   90.00
#
_symmetry.space_group_name_H-M   'P 1'
#
loop_
_entity.id
_entity.type
_entity.pdbx_description
1 polymer ?
#
loop_
_entity_poly.entity_id
_entity_poly.type
_entity_poly.pdbx_seq_one_letter_code
_entity_poly.pdbx_strand_id
1 'polypeptide(L)'
;MLSSERLANLEQVLNLRYETLTEAQNRLAISDNIFERTAIKQRIRQEILPDIRQFEAEYWELLAQQARSTTVAEADASNAIIEVESQVVQLMSNTSYPDQLMRLLEEIRNQLNQPENPAAAKAKLALNLIPGILSYEVELNTTTALKNVFQPIRNLFREK
;
A
#
# COMPACT_ATOMS: atom_id res chain seq x y z
N MET A 1 20.35 9.74 6.73
CA MET A 1 19.72 10.62 7.74
C MET A 1 18.52 11.36 7.16
N LEU A 2 18.63 12.15 6.07
CA LEU A 2 17.47 12.84 5.46
C LEU A 2 16.33 11.92 4.98
N SER A 3 16.64 10.73 4.48
CA SER A 3 15.64 9.78 3.95
C SER A 3 14.76 9.14 5.04
N SER A 4 15.32 8.86 6.22
CA SER A 4 14.58 8.27 7.35
C SER A 4 13.63 9.29 7.98
N GLU A 5 14.09 10.53 8.18
CA GLU A 5 13.24 11.62 8.67
C GLU A 5 12.10 11.94 7.68
N ARG A 6 12.37 11.88 6.37
CA ARG A 6 11.34 12.03 5.34
C ARG A 6 10.34 10.89 5.35
N LEU A 7 10.78 9.63 5.52
CA LEU A 7 9.88 8.48 5.63
C LEU A 7 8.96 8.60 6.86
N ALA A 8 9.47 9.04 8.00
CA ALA A 8 8.66 9.28 9.20
C ALA A 8 7.64 10.41 8.98
N ASN A 9 8.06 11.51 8.34
CA ASN A 9 7.17 12.61 7.97
C ASN A 9 6.06 12.14 7.01
N LEU A 10 6.41 11.37 5.98
CA LEU A 10 5.45 10.79 5.03
C LEU A 10 4.46 9.87 5.72
N GLU A 11 4.89 9.06 6.68
CA GLU A 11 3.98 8.21 7.44
C GLU A 11 2.99 9.04 8.27
N GLN A 12 3.45 10.11 8.92
CA GLN A 12 2.57 11.02 9.65
C GLN A 12 1.57 11.71 8.71
N VAL A 13 2.04 12.22 7.56
CA VAL A 13 1.17 12.83 6.54
C VAL A 13 0.15 11.83 6.03
N LEU A 14 0.56 10.61 5.69
CA LEU A 14 -0.34 9.56 5.23
C LEU A 14 -1.40 9.23 6.27
N ASN A 15 -1.04 9.11 7.55
CA ASN A 15 -2.00 8.86 8.62
C ASN A 15 -3.07 9.96 8.70
N LEU A 16 -2.66 11.23 8.70
CA LEU A 16 -3.58 12.36 8.71
C LEU A 16 -4.50 12.38 7.48
N ARG A 17 -3.98 12.01 6.30
CA ARG A 17 -4.79 11.93 5.07
C ARG A 17 -5.79 10.79 5.11
N TYR A 18 -5.42 9.64 5.66
CA TYR A 18 -6.34 8.51 5.86
C TYR A 18 -7.41 8.81 6.92
N GLU A 19 -7.07 9.54 7.99
CA GLU A 19 -8.05 10.07 8.96
C GLU A 19 -9.04 11.00 8.25
N THR A 20 -8.55 11.97 7.48
CA THR A 20 -9.38 12.89 6.69
C THR A 20 -10.30 12.15 5.72
N LEU A 21 -9.81 11.10 5.06
CA LEU A 21 -10.62 10.26 4.17
C LEU A 21 -11.74 9.56 4.95
N THR A 22 -11.42 8.99 6.11
CA THR A 22 -12.37 8.30 6.97
C THR A 22 -13.47 9.24 7.45
N GLU A 23 -13.12 10.44 7.90
CA GLU A 23 -14.08 11.47 8.30
C GLU A 23 -14.99 11.90 7.14
N ALA A 24 -14.41 12.10 5.95
CA ALA A 24 -15.18 12.45 4.76
C ALA A 24 -16.15 11.33 4.36
N GLN A 25 -15.74 10.06 4.42
CA GLN A 25 -16.59 8.91 4.17
C GLN A 25 -17.72 8.79 5.20
N ASN A 26 -17.42 8.99 6.49
CA ASN A 26 -18.42 9.00 7.56
C ASN A 26 -19.46 10.11 7.35
N ARG A 27 -19.01 11.32 7.01
CA ARG A 27 -19.90 12.45 6.71
C ARG A 27 -20.77 12.17 5.48
N LEU A 28 -20.21 11.53 4.46
CA LEU A 28 -20.96 11.11 3.27
C LEU A 28 -22.06 10.10 3.61
N ALA A 29 -21.80 9.18 4.54
CA ALA A 29 -22.75 8.14 4.94
C ALA A 29 -23.95 8.71 5.71
N ILE A 30 -23.73 9.71 6.57
CA ILE A 30 -24.79 10.31 7.41
C ILE A 30 -25.50 11.50 6.75
N SER A 31 -24.97 12.06 5.66
CA SER A 31 -25.60 13.23 5.00
C SER A 31 -26.77 12.79 4.11
N ASP A 32 -27.94 13.38 4.35
CA ASP A 32 -29.14 13.20 3.53
C ASP A 32 -29.25 14.22 2.38
N ASN A 33 -28.40 15.27 2.38
CA ASN A 33 -28.45 16.33 1.39
C ASN A 33 -27.66 15.97 0.13
N ILE A 34 -28.33 15.95 -1.03
CA ILE A 34 -27.72 15.56 -2.30
C ILE A 34 -26.54 16.45 -2.74
N PHE A 35 -26.60 17.76 -2.46
CA PHE A 35 -25.53 18.70 -2.81
C PHE A 35 -24.32 18.51 -1.90
N GLU A 36 -24.54 18.32 -0.60
CA GLU A 36 -23.46 18.04 0.35
C GLU A 36 -22.78 16.70 0.03
N ARG A 37 -23.56 15.63 -0.20
CA ARG A 37 -23.04 14.33 -0.64
C ARG A 37 -22.20 14.45 -1.92
N THR A 38 -22.65 15.25 -2.88
CA THR A 38 -21.92 15.47 -4.14
C THR A 38 -20.61 16.22 -3.91
N ALA A 39 -20.63 17.28 -3.11
CA ALA A 39 -19.44 18.04 -2.75
C ALA A 39 -18.39 17.16 -2.03
N ILE A 40 -18.82 16.34 -1.07
CA ILE A 40 -17.92 15.42 -0.35
C ILE A 40 -17.30 14.40 -1.32
N LYS A 41 -18.11 13.79 -2.21
CA LYS A 41 -17.61 12.87 -3.24
C LYS A 41 -16.59 13.52 -4.16
N GLN A 42 -16.83 14.77 -4.59
CA GLN A 42 -15.89 15.52 -5.42
C GLN A 42 -14.57 15.75 -4.68
N ARG A 43 -14.64 16.19 -3.43
CA ARG A 43 -13.45 16.46 -2.62
C ARG A 43 -12.61 15.22 -2.34
N ILE A 44 -13.25 14.10 -2.03
CA ILE A 44 -12.60 12.80 -1.93
C ILE A 44 -11.86 12.50 -3.24
N ARG A 45 -12.53 12.60 -4.38
CA ARG A 45 -11.98 12.25 -5.70
C ARG A 45 -10.86 13.18 -6.17
N GLN A 46 -10.97 14.48 -5.94
CA GLN A 46 -10.12 15.51 -6.55
C GLN A 46 -8.97 15.98 -5.65
N GLU A 47 -9.10 15.86 -4.34
CA GLU A 47 -8.11 16.36 -3.38
C GLU A 47 -7.53 15.21 -2.54
N ILE A 48 -8.37 14.52 -1.76
CA ILE A 48 -7.91 13.60 -0.73
C ILE A 48 -7.19 12.39 -1.34
N LEU A 49 -7.82 11.75 -2.35
CA LEU A 49 -7.27 10.54 -2.94
C LEU A 49 -6.01 10.78 -3.80
N PRO A 50 -5.94 11.84 -4.64
CA PRO A 50 -4.70 12.19 -5.32
C PRO A 50 -3.54 12.45 -4.35
N ASP A 51 -3.78 13.19 -3.26
CA ASP A 51 -2.76 13.46 -2.24
C ASP A 51 -2.25 12.16 -1.61
N ILE A 52 -3.15 11.26 -1.21
CA ILE A 52 -2.76 9.94 -0.65
C ILE A 52 -1.87 9.18 -1.64
N ARG A 53 -2.29 9.05 -2.91
CA ARG A 53 -1.52 8.32 -3.93
C ARG A 53 -0.12 8.89 -4.13
N GLN A 54 0.00 10.21 -4.15
CA GLN A 54 1.29 10.87 -4.27
C GLN A 54 2.21 10.55 -3.09
N PHE A 55 1.70 10.68 -1.86
CA PHE A 55 2.50 10.40 -0.66
C PHE A 55 2.83 8.91 -0.50
N GLU A 56 1.93 8.00 -0.90
CA GLU A 56 2.22 6.57 -0.88
C GLU A 56 3.29 6.20 -1.90
N ALA A 57 3.18 6.70 -3.13
CA ALA A 57 4.20 6.45 -4.15
C ALA A 57 5.59 6.92 -3.68
N GLU A 58 5.67 8.14 -3.13
CA GLU A 58 6.92 8.67 -2.57
C GLU A 58 7.43 7.82 -1.39
N TYR A 59 6.54 7.41 -0.48
CA TYR A 59 6.90 6.59 0.67
C TYR A 59 7.52 5.25 0.25
N TRP A 60 6.87 4.54 -0.65
CA TRP A 60 7.33 3.22 -1.10
C TRP A 60 8.59 3.31 -1.96
N GLU A 61 8.74 4.37 -2.75
CA GLU A 61 9.98 4.61 -3.50
C GLU A 61 11.16 4.84 -2.55
N LEU A 62 10.99 5.70 -1.54
CA LEU A 62 12.03 5.94 -0.53
C LEU A 62 12.32 4.68 0.29
N LEU A 63 11.29 3.91 0.65
CA LEU A 63 11.47 2.65 1.36
C LEU A 63 12.23 1.62 0.51
N ALA A 64 11.95 1.54 -0.79
CA ALA A 64 12.68 0.67 -1.71
C ALA A 64 14.15 1.09 -1.85
N GLN A 65 14.43 2.40 -1.88
CA GLN A 65 15.80 2.92 -1.87
C GLN A 65 16.53 2.53 -0.58
N GLN A 66 15.90 2.71 0.58
CA GLN A 66 16.46 2.32 1.88
C GLN A 66 16.70 0.81 1.97
N ALA A 67 15.75 0.01 1.49
CA ALA A 67 15.81 -1.44 1.51
C ALA A 67 17.03 -1.99 0.76
N ARG A 68 17.59 -1.27 -0.23
CA ARG A 68 18.82 -1.67 -0.92
C ARG A 68 20.00 -1.80 0.04
N SER A 69 20.13 -0.88 1.00
CA SER A 69 21.19 -0.88 2.02
C SER A 69 20.85 -1.63 3.30
N THR A 70 19.58 -1.95 3.54
CA THR A 70 19.16 -2.66 4.77
C THR A 70 19.45 -4.16 4.68
N THR A 71 20.12 -4.67 5.71
CA THR A 71 20.29 -6.11 5.94
C THR A 71 19.12 -6.63 6.76
N VAL A 72 18.46 -7.68 6.26
CA VAL A 72 17.32 -8.32 6.92
C VAL A 72 17.68 -9.79 7.12
N ALA A 73 17.32 -10.36 8.27
CA ALA A 73 17.51 -11.79 8.50
C ALA A 73 16.60 -12.59 7.56
N GLU A 74 17.15 -13.63 6.91
CA GLU A 74 16.40 -14.45 5.96
C GLU A 74 15.16 -15.11 6.59
N ALA A 75 15.22 -15.49 7.86
CA ALA A 75 14.07 -16.03 8.58
C ALA A 75 12.92 -15.00 8.71
N ASP A 76 13.24 -13.75 9.07
CA ASP A 76 12.25 -12.68 9.19
C ASP A 76 11.65 -12.34 7.82
N ALA A 77 12.49 -12.26 6.79
CA ALA A 77 12.04 -12.04 5.43
C ALA A 77 11.13 -13.18 4.94
N SER A 78 11.49 -14.44 5.19
CA SER A 78 10.68 -15.60 4.81
C SER A 78 9.32 -15.59 5.49
N ASN A 79 9.26 -15.29 6.78
CA ASN A 79 8.00 -15.20 7.52
C ASN A 79 7.10 -14.11 6.96
N ALA A 80 7.65 -12.92 6.70
CA ALA A 80 6.90 -11.83 6.10
C ALA A 80 6.39 -12.18 4.69
N ILE A 81 7.19 -12.86 3.88
CA ILE A 81 6.76 -13.30 2.54
C ILE A 81 5.59 -14.27 2.61
N ILE A 82 5.64 -15.27 3.51
CA ILE A 82 4.55 -16.24 3.70
C ILE A 82 3.25 -15.52 4.06
N GLU A 83 3.33 -14.53 4.96
CA GLU A 83 2.17 -13.76 5.38
C GLU A 83 1.58 -12.93 4.22
N VAL A 84 2.42 -12.22 3.46
CA VAL A 84 1.98 -11.43 2.30
C VAL A 84 1.40 -12.33 1.21
N GLU A 85 2.04 -13.45 0.91
CA GLU A 85 1.56 -14.38 -0.12
C GLU A 85 0.16 -14.90 0.21
N SER A 86 -0.06 -15.32 1.45
CA SER A 86 -1.38 -15.77 1.91
C SER A 86 -2.45 -14.71 1.71
N GLN A 87 -2.16 -13.46 2.07
CA GLN A 87 -3.08 -12.34 1.91
C GLN A 87 -3.31 -11.96 0.43
N VAL A 88 -2.27 -12.01 -0.41
CA VAL A 88 -2.40 -11.80 -1.86
C VAL A 88 -3.29 -12.86 -2.50
N VAL A 89 -3.16 -14.13 -2.12
CA VAL A 89 -4.04 -15.21 -2.62
C VAL A 89 -5.49 -14.98 -2.21
N GLN A 90 -5.74 -14.50 -0.99
CA GLN A 90 -7.09 -14.13 -0.56
C GLN A 90 -7.67 -12.99 -1.40
N LEU A 91 -6.88 -11.93 -1.66
CA LEU A 91 -7.30 -10.83 -2.53
C LEU A 91 -7.62 -11.32 -3.95
N MET A 92 -6.78 -12.18 -4.52
CA MET A 92 -6.97 -12.74 -5.86
C MET A 92 -8.20 -13.64 -5.98
N SER A 93 -8.78 -14.09 -4.86
CA SER A 93 -10.03 -14.85 -4.87
C SER A 93 -11.26 -13.96 -5.12
N ASN A 94 -11.11 -12.63 -5.04
CA ASN A 94 -12.16 -11.67 -5.32
C ASN A 94 -12.26 -11.37 -6.83
N THR A 95 -13.29 -11.90 -7.49
CA THR A 95 -13.54 -11.72 -8.93
C THR A 95 -14.02 -10.32 -9.31
N SER A 96 -14.30 -9.45 -8.33
CA SER A 96 -14.73 -8.07 -8.58
C SER A 96 -13.56 -7.13 -8.87
N TYR A 97 -12.31 -7.59 -8.77
CA TYR A 97 -11.14 -6.74 -9.01
C TYR A 97 -10.82 -6.59 -10.50
N PRO A 98 -10.37 -5.39 -10.94
CA PRO A 98 -9.96 -5.16 -12.31
C PRO A 98 -8.84 -6.10 -12.76
N ASP A 99 -8.88 -6.55 -14.01
CA ASP A 99 -7.86 -7.44 -14.60
C ASP A 99 -6.43 -6.91 -14.45
N GLN A 100 -6.26 -5.59 -14.47
CA GLN A 100 -4.95 -4.97 -14.30
C GLN A 100 -4.43 -5.08 -12.86
N LEU A 101 -5.29 -4.90 -11.86
CA LEU A 101 -4.94 -5.16 -10.46
C LEU A 101 -4.61 -6.64 -10.24
N MET A 102 -5.42 -7.54 -10.82
CA MET A 102 -5.18 -8.98 -10.74
C MET A 102 -3.81 -9.37 -11.31
N ARG A 103 -3.42 -8.77 -12.45
CA ARG A 103 -2.09 -8.97 -13.04
C ARG A 103 -0.96 -8.47 -12.13
N LEU A 104 -1.13 -7.30 -11.49
CA LEU A 104 -0.12 -6.78 -10.55
C LEU A 104 0.02 -7.66 -9.30
N LEU A 105 -1.09 -8.16 -8.76
CA LEU A 105 -1.08 -9.10 -7.64
C LEU A 105 -0.38 -10.42 -8.01
N GLU A 106 -0.62 -10.92 -9.22
CA GLU A 106 0.07 -12.10 -9.76
C GLU A 106 1.57 -11.86 -9.96
N GLU A 107 1.95 -10.69 -10.47
CA GLU A 107 3.36 -10.30 -10.63
C GLU A 107 4.10 -10.27 -9.28
N ILE A 108 3.50 -9.67 -8.25
CA ILE A 108 4.05 -9.72 -6.89
C ILE A 108 4.16 -11.15 -6.40
N ARG A 109 3.12 -11.96 -6.52
CA ARG A 109 3.14 -13.35 -6.08
C ARG A 109 4.25 -14.15 -6.76
N ASN A 110 4.44 -13.96 -8.06
CA ASN A 110 5.51 -14.60 -8.82
C ASN A 110 6.88 -14.14 -8.31
N GLN A 111 7.05 -12.84 -8.06
CA GLN A 111 8.28 -12.27 -7.52
C GLN A 111 8.63 -12.82 -6.12
N LEU A 112 7.62 -13.02 -5.27
CA LEU A 112 7.76 -13.61 -3.93
C LEU A 112 8.06 -15.12 -3.95
N ASN A 113 7.67 -15.82 -5.01
CA ASN A 113 7.85 -17.26 -5.17
C ASN A 113 9.07 -17.67 -5.99
N GLN A 114 9.84 -16.72 -6.54
CA GLN A 114 11.04 -17.03 -7.34
C GLN A 114 12.02 -17.90 -6.54
N PRO A 115 12.36 -19.12 -6.99
CA PRO A 115 13.14 -20.08 -6.17
C PRO A 115 14.61 -19.70 -6.04
N GLU A 116 15.16 -18.95 -7.00
CA GLU A 116 16.59 -18.65 -7.09
C GLU A 116 17.04 -17.49 -6.19
N ASN A 117 16.09 -16.69 -5.69
CA ASN A 117 16.40 -15.51 -4.89
C ASN A 117 16.28 -15.79 -3.38
N PRO A 118 17.17 -15.25 -2.54
CA PRO A 118 16.96 -15.20 -1.09
C PRO A 118 15.66 -14.46 -0.73
N ALA A 119 15.04 -14.78 0.40
CA ALA A 119 13.78 -14.17 0.82
C ALA A 119 13.92 -12.66 0.99
N ALA A 120 15.04 -12.18 1.55
CA ALA A 120 15.26 -10.74 1.67
C ALA A 120 15.34 -10.05 0.30
N ALA A 121 15.94 -10.70 -0.71
CA ALA A 121 16.00 -10.17 -2.06
C ALA A 121 14.62 -10.13 -2.73
N LYS A 122 13.81 -11.18 -2.56
CA LYS A 122 12.43 -11.21 -3.07
C LYS A 122 11.58 -10.09 -2.48
N ALA A 123 11.67 -9.87 -1.16
CA ALA A 123 10.95 -8.78 -0.48
C ALA A 123 11.36 -7.40 -1.02
N LYS A 124 12.66 -7.16 -1.26
CA LYS A 124 13.17 -5.92 -1.88
C LYS A 124 12.63 -5.70 -3.29
N LEU A 125 12.54 -6.76 -4.08
CA LEU A 125 12.02 -6.68 -5.45
C LEU A 125 10.52 -6.37 -5.45
N ALA A 126 9.75 -7.03 -4.57
CA ALA A 126 8.32 -6.81 -4.42
C ALA A 126 7.98 -5.36 -4.01
N LEU A 127 8.84 -4.68 -3.21
CA LEU A 127 8.62 -3.28 -2.82
C LEU A 127 8.37 -2.34 -4.01
N ASN A 128 9.05 -2.57 -5.13
CA ASN A 128 8.94 -1.69 -6.31
C ASN A 128 7.60 -1.84 -7.04
N LEU A 129 6.88 -2.94 -6.80
CA LEU A 129 5.60 -3.25 -7.46
C LEU A 129 4.39 -2.74 -6.65
N ILE A 130 4.55 -2.54 -5.33
CA ILE A 130 3.49 -2.12 -4.42
C ILE A 130 2.83 -0.79 -4.82
N PRO A 131 3.55 0.27 -5.25
CA PRO A 131 2.91 1.53 -5.66
C PRO A 131 1.85 1.35 -6.74
N GLY A 132 2.08 0.43 -7.68
CA GLY A 132 1.13 0.11 -8.75
C GLY A 132 -0.18 -0.45 -8.20
N ILE A 133 -0.11 -1.26 -7.14
CA ILE A 133 -1.28 -1.87 -6.50
C ILE A 133 -2.05 -0.86 -5.67
N LEU A 134 -1.36 -0.04 -4.86
CA LEU A 134 -2.03 0.93 -3.99
C LEU A 134 -2.79 2.00 -4.76
N SER A 135 -2.42 2.25 -6.01
CA SER A 135 -3.20 3.11 -6.90
C SER A 135 -4.68 2.68 -7.04
N TYR A 136 -4.98 1.38 -6.84
CA TYR A 136 -6.32 0.80 -6.93
C TYR A 136 -7.11 0.80 -5.60
N GLU A 137 -6.45 0.99 -4.45
CA GLU A 137 -7.13 1.09 -3.14
C GLU A 137 -8.24 2.15 -3.20
N VAL A 138 -7.91 3.23 -3.89
CA VAL A 138 -8.75 4.38 -4.19
C VAL A 138 -9.95 4.06 -5.07
N GLU A 139 -9.74 3.28 -6.14
CA GLU A 139 -10.76 3.00 -7.15
C GLU A 139 -11.80 2.00 -6.63
N LEU A 140 -11.36 1.11 -5.75
CA LEU A 140 -12.17 0.03 -5.21
C LEU A 140 -12.90 0.40 -3.92
N ASN A 141 -12.68 1.62 -3.41
CA ASN A 141 -13.12 2.06 -2.08
C ASN A 141 -12.79 1.02 -0.99
N THR A 142 -11.66 0.34 -1.12
CA THR A 142 -11.20 -0.59 -0.09
C THR A 142 -10.60 0.24 1.04
N THR A 143 -11.05 -0.02 2.27
CA THR A 143 -10.62 0.74 3.45
C THR A 143 -9.23 0.27 3.87
N THR A 144 -8.18 0.69 3.16
CA THR A 144 -6.76 0.32 3.42
C THR A 144 -6.45 -1.18 3.32
N ALA A 145 -7.27 -1.96 2.63
CA ALA A 145 -7.11 -3.41 2.53
C ALA A 145 -5.83 -3.81 1.80
N LEU A 146 -5.54 -3.23 0.62
CA LEU A 146 -4.31 -3.54 -0.13
C LEU A 146 -3.08 -3.02 0.62
N LYS A 147 -3.17 -1.82 1.22
CA LYS A 147 -2.11 -1.28 2.08
C LYS A 147 -1.74 -2.25 3.22
N ASN A 148 -2.73 -2.86 3.87
CA ASN A 148 -2.51 -3.75 5.00
C ASN A 148 -1.83 -5.06 4.57
N VAL A 149 -2.15 -5.57 3.38
CA VAL A 149 -1.50 -6.77 2.83
C VAL A 149 0.02 -6.66 2.76
N PHE A 150 0.55 -5.47 2.50
CA PHE A 150 2.00 -5.28 2.34
C PHE A 150 2.71 -4.78 3.61
N GLN A 151 2.00 -4.64 4.74
CA GLN A 151 2.58 -4.26 6.03
C GLN A 151 3.73 -5.17 6.49
N PRO A 152 3.65 -6.51 6.38
CA PRO A 152 4.73 -7.38 6.83
C PRO A 152 6.05 -7.10 6.11
N ILE A 153 6.03 -6.95 4.78
CA ILE A 153 7.21 -6.60 3.97
C ILE A 153 7.69 -5.18 4.31
N ARG A 154 6.78 -4.22 4.50
CA ARG A 154 7.12 -2.84 4.91
C ARG A 154 7.95 -2.83 6.18
N ASN A 155 7.53 -3.60 7.18
CA ASN A 155 8.11 -3.60 8.52
C ASN A 155 9.53 -4.19 8.55
N LEU A 156 9.94 -4.98 7.55
CA LEU A 156 11.30 -5.48 7.42
C LEU A 156 12.33 -4.36 7.19
N PHE A 157 11.92 -3.30 6.50
CA PHE A 157 12.83 -2.27 6.00
C PHE A 157 12.68 -0.93 6.71
N ARG A 158 11.69 -0.82 7.59
CA ARG A 158 11.51 0.32 8.48
C ARG A 158 12.63 0.33 9.53
N GLU A 159 13.26 1.49 9.73
CA GLU A 159 14.19 1.65 10.86
C GLU A 159 13.42 1.50 12.18
N LYS A 160 13.98 0.74 13.12
CA LYS A 160 13.46 0.59 14.48
C LYS A 160 13.87 1.77 15.35
#